data_AF-A0AAX1U0T4-F1
#
_entry.id   AF-A0AAX1U0T4-F1
#
_cell.length_a   1.000
_cell.length_b   1.000
_cell.length_c   1.000
_cell.angle_alpha   90.00
_cell.angle_beta   90.00
_cell.angle_gamma   90.00
#
_symmetry.space_group_name_H-M   'P 1'
#
loop_
_entity.id
_entity.type
_entity.pdbx_description
1 polymer ?
#
loop_
_entity_poly.entity_id
_entity_poly.type
_entity_poly.pdbx_seq_one_letter_code
_entity_poly.pdbx_strand_id
1 'polypeptide(L)' 'IWEKYTLTIEEASKYFRIGEKKLRKLAEENIDAGWVIVNGNRIQIKRKQFEKIIDTLDEI' A
#
# COMPACT_ATOMS: atom_id res chain seq x y z
N ILE A 1 -5.15 -16.29 -5.10
CA ILE A 1 -3.79 -15.70 -5.28
C ILE A 1 -3.36 -15.15 -3.93
N TRP A 2 -2.75 -15.97 -3.07
CA TRP A 2 -2.49 -15.62 -1.65
C TRP A 2 -0.99 -15.39 -1.34
N GLU A 3 -0.12 -15.33 -2.35
CA GLU A 3 1.34 -15.30 -2.16
C GLU A 3 2.05 -14.01 -2.59
N LYS A 4 1.34 -12.97 -3.03
CA LYS A 4 2.01 -11.74 -3.47
C LYS A 4 2.57 -10.95 -2.29
N TYR A 5 3.89 -10.78 -2.28
CA TYR A 5 4.62 -9.97 -1.29
C TYR A 5 4.31 -8.47 -1.41
N THR A 6 4.07 -8.02 -2.64
CA THR A 6 3.74 -6.64 -2.99
C THR A 6 2.44 -6.59 -3.79
N LEU A 7 1.59 -5.62 -3.50
CA LEU A 7 0.33 -5.36 -4.19
C LEU A 7 0.48 -4.13 -5.10
N THR A 8 -0.19 -4.13 -6.25
CA THR A 8 -0.38 -2.88 -7.00
C THR A 8 -1.36 -1.95 -6.29
N ILE A 9 -1.43 -0.68 -6.70
CA ILE A 9 -2.45 0.26 -6.19
C ILE A 9 -3.88 -0.29 -6.35
N GLU A 10 -4.18 -0.92 -7.48
CA GLU A 10 -5.50 -1.51 -7.75
C GLU A 10 -5.79 -2.70 -6.82
N GLU A 11 -4.81 -3.59 -6.63
CA GLU A 11 -4.94 -4.74 -5.73
C GLU A 11 -5.07 -4.30 -4.27
N ALA A 12 -4.26 -3.34 -3.85
CA ALA A 12 -4.31 -2.75 -2.52
C ALA A 12 -5.64 -2.01 -2.28
N SER A 13 -6.19 -1.35 -3.30
CA SER A 13 -7.50 -0.70 -3.23
C SER A 13 -8.61 -1.72 -2.94
N LYS A 14 -8.61 -2.86 -3.66
CA LYS A 14 -9.56 -3.95 -3.43
C LYS A 14 -9.36 -4.65 -2.09
N TYR A 15 -8.10 -4.78 -1.65
CA TYR A 15 -7.74 -5.48 -0.42
C TYR A 15 -8.02 -4.67 0.84
N PHE A 16 -7.53 -3.42 0.91
CA PHE A 16 -7.68 -2.53 2.06
C PHE A 16 -8.94 -1.66 2.00
N ARG A 17 -9.72 -1.74 0.90
CA ARG A 17 -10.90 -0.89 0.65
C ARG A 17 -10.60 0.61 0.68
N ILE A 18 -9.41 1.01 0.26
CA ILE A 18 -8.98 2.41 0.16
C ILE A 18 -8.98 2.83 -1.31
N GLY A 19 -9.60 3.97 -1.64
CA GLY A 19 -9.63 4.45 -3.02
C GLY A 19 -8.23 4.63 -3.64
N GLU A 20 -8.09 4.19 -4.89
CA GLU A 20 -6.80 4.21 -5.62
C GLU A 20 -6.12 5.57 -5.65
N LYS A 21 -6.89 6.66 -5.84
CA LYS A 21 -6.35 8.03 -5.82
C LYS A 21 -5.72 8.38 -4.47
N LYS A 22 -6.33 7.92 -3.37
CA LYS A 22 -5.83 8.15 -2.01
C LYS A 22 -4.58 7.30 -1.75
N LEU A 23 -4.59 6.03 -2.16
CA LEU A 23 -3.40 5.17 -2.08
C LEU A 23 -2.22 5.72 -2.89
N ARG A 24 -2.48 6.25 -4.09
CA ARG A 24 -1.44 6.85 -4.93
C ARG A 24 -0.83 8.08 -4.25
N LYS A 25 -1.67 9.00 -3.75
CA LYS A 25 -1.18 10.16 -2.99
C LYS A 25 -0.39 9.76 -1.75
N LEU A 26 -0.91 8.82 -0.95
CA LEU A 26 -0.21 8.33 0.24
C LEU A 26 1.15 7.73 -0.12
N ALA A 27 1.20 6.95 -1.20
CA ALA A 27 2.44 6.33 -1.65
C ALA A 27 3.44 7.35 -2.21
N GLU A 28 2.98 8.39 -2.90
CA GLU A 28 3.81 9.50 -3.40
C GLU A 28 4.34 10.38 -2.26
N GLU A 29 3.50 10.70 -1.27
CA GLU A 29 3.87 11.48 -0.09
C GLU A 29 4.81 10.73 0.85
N ASN A 30 4.76 9.39 0.85
CA ASN A 30 5.49 8.52 1.77
C ASN A 30 6.38 7.50 1.02
N ILE A 31 7.06 7.93 -0.04
CA ILE A 31 8.00 7.08 -0.79
C ILE A 31 9.06 6.45 0.14
N ASP A 32 9.53 7.20 1.13
CA ASP A 32 10.59 6.77 2.05
C ASP A 32 10.07 5.99 3.27
N ALA A 33 8.76 5.80 3.42
CA ALA A 33 8.18 5.12 4.57
C ALA A 33 8.40 3.59 4.58
N GLY A 34 9.17 3.07 3.62
CA GLY A 34 9.63 1.69 3.57
C GLY A 34 8.58 0.67 3.09
N TRP A 35 7.28 0.99 3.21
CA TRP A 35 6.17 0.17 2.71
C TRP A 35 5.82 0.42 1.23
N VAL A 36 6.29 1.52 0.65
CA VAL A 36 6.17 1.83 -0.77
C VAL A 36 7.41 1.30 -1.50
N ILE A 37 7.21 0.73 -2.69
CA ILE A 37 8.27 0.41 -3.64
C ILE A 37 7.94 1.09 -4.96
N VAL A 38 8.85 1.91 -5.44
CA VAL A 38 8.76 2.52 -6.76
C VAL A 38 9.66 1.73 -7.71
N ASN A 39 9.06 0.98 -8.63
CA ASN A 39 9.76 0.26 -9.68
C ASN A 39 9.58 0.99 -11.01
N GLY A 40 10.49 1.93 -11.29
CA GLY A 40 10.37 2.85 -12.42
C GLY A 40 9.10 3.70 -12.29
N ASN A 41 8.17 3.57 -13.25
CA ASN A 41 6.88 4.30 -13.24
C ASN A 41 5.75 3.55 -12.51
N ARG A 42 6.04 2.42 -11.87
CA ARG A 42 5.03 1.61 -11.17
C ARG A 42 5.24 1.67 -9.66
N ILE A 43 4.18 2.03 -8.95
CA ILE A 43 4.12 2.01 -7.49
C ILE A 43 3.56 0.66 -7.04
N GLN A 44 4.26 0.03 -6.11
CA GLN A 44 3.84 -1.18 -5.42
C GLN A 44 3.84 -0.96 -3.91
N ILE A 45 2.92 -1.64 -3.22
CA ILE A 45 2.74 -1.56 -1.77
C ILE A 45 3.16 -2.89 -1.15
N LYS A 46 4.07 -2.85 -0.19
CA LYS A 46 4.42 -4.02 0.62
C LYS A 46 3.28 -4.33 1.58
N ARG A 47 2.55 -5.41 1.28
CA ARG A 47 1.34 -5.80 2.00
C ARG A 47 1.57 -5.87 3.51
N LYS A 48 2.57 -6.63 3.98
CA LYS A 48 2.81 -6.85 5.41
C LYS A 48 3.11 -5.58 6.20
N GLN A 49 3.83 -4.63 5.60
CA GLN A 49 4.16 -3.38 6.28
C GLN A 49 2.96 -2.43 6.29
N PHE A 50 2.21 -2.39 5.18
CA PHE A 50 1.00 -1.59 5.11
C PHE A 50 -0.12 -2.14 6.02
N GLU A 51 -0.28 -3.46 6.12
CA GLU A 51 -1.19 -4.11 7.09
C GLU A 51 -0.92 -3.63 8.52
N LYS A 52 0.35 -3.63 8.96
CA LYS A 52 0.70 -3.11 10.30
C LYS A 52 0.29 -1.66 10.51
N ILE A 53 0.40 -0.81 9.49
CA ILE A 53 0.01 0.60 9.57
C ILE A 53 -1.50 0.72 9.74
N ILE A 54 -2.27 -0.06 8.99
CA ILE A 54 -3.74 -0.09 9.12
C ILE A 54 -4.16 -0.65 10.47
N ASP A 55 -3.57 -1.75 10.93
CA ASP A 55 -3.87 -2.33 12.25
C ASP A 55 -3.59 -1.34 13.38
N THR A 56 -2.51 -0.53 13.27
CA THR A 56 -2.20 0.51 14.25
C THR A 56 -3.18 1.68 14.20
N LEU A 57 -3.81 1.94 13.05
CA LEU A 57 -4.78 3.03 12.85
C LEU A 57 -6.20 2.66 13.31
N ASP A 58 -6.57 1.37 13.30
CA ASP A 58 -7.90 0.87 13.68
C ASP A 58 -8.02 0.57 15.20
N GLU A 59 -6.95 0.66 15.99
CA GLU A 59 -6.99 0.50 17.46
C GLU A 59 -7.50 1.75 18.24
N ILE A 60 -8.26 2.65 17.60
CA ILE A 60 -8.87 3.84 18.26
C ILE A 60 -10.40 3.76 18.21
#